data_AF-A0A6A3QGE0-F1
#
_entry.id   AF-A0A6A3QGE0-F1
#
_cell.length_a   1.000
_cell.length_b   1.000
_cell.length_c   1.000
_cell.angle_alpha   90.00
_cell.angle_beta   90.00
_cell.angle_gamma   90.00
#
_symmetry.space_group_name_H-M   'P 1'
#
loop_
_entity.id
_entity.type
_entity.pdbx_description
1 polymer ?
#
loop_
_entity_poly.entity_id
_entity_poly.type
_entity_poly.pdbx_seq_one_letter_code
_entity_poly.pdbx_strand_id
1 'polypeptide(L)'
;MWSNKHGDSLGLFPGRKTLGPLFLMGVTPVAATLITHVFVAHGGSVGSFLAAGKSLYEIWPTPWDPTAWKLIGSFMATQLVLMRVVPGKTSYGPVTPGGNVPEYKSNGFQCFALSLALFLAGAFVFELYPGGIVYDFMPEIISALNVFSFVFCLFLYVKGIFLWQSSSDAGTSGNPVFDFYWGTELYPRVLGWDVKLFTNCRCGLMFWAVGVLSYACKQHEIYGYLSAGILKNKYRKQYIFIVQNNYLFCDHFGLLT
;
A
#
# COMPACT_ATOMS: atom_id res chain seq x y z
N MET A 1 23.44 9.17 -1.41
CA MET A 1 23.29 8.40 -0.16
C MET A 1 23.41 6.91 -0.38
N TRP A 2 22.52 6.26 -1.14
CA TRP A 2 22.65 4.81 -1.37
C TRP A 2 23.41 4.50 -2.67
N SER A 3 23.12 5.16 -3.80
CA SER A 3 23.87 4.96 -5.05
C SER A 3 24.77 6.13 -5.47
N ASN A 4 24.52 7.35 -4.99
CA ASN A 4 25.35 8.52 -5.31
C ASN A 4 26.36 8.78 -4.18
N LYS A 5 27.62 8.43 -4.44
CA LYS A 5 28.81 8.89 -3.70
C LYS A 5 29.43 10.15 -4.31
N HIS A 6 29.02 10.55 -5.52
CA HIS A 6 29.53 11.72 -6.23
C HIS A 6 28.38 12.56 -6.80
N GLY A 7 28.20 13.77 -6.26
CA GLY A 7 27.31 14.78 -6.83
C GLY A 7 25.97 14.91 -6.12
N ASP A 8 25.77 16.04 -5.45
CA ASP A 8 24.43 16.52 -5.10
C ASP A 8 23.70 16.88 -6.41
N SER A 9 22.50 16.34 -6.61
CA SER A 9 21.68 16.71 -7.76
C SER A 9 21.20 18.15 -7.58
N LEU A 10 21.78 19.08 -8.36
CA LEU A 10 21.37 20.49 -8.44
C LEU A 10 19.95 20.57 -9.03
N GLY A 11 18.95 20.54 -8.15
CA GLY A 11 17.55 20.69 -8.52
C GLY A 11 17.21 22.14 -8.92
N LEU A 12 16.13 22.30 -9.67
CA LEU A 12 15.67 23.58 -10.22
C LEU A 12 15.25 24.63 -9.16
N PHE A 13 14.94 24.21 -7.92
CA PHE A 13 14.46 25.10 -6.86
C PHE A 13 15.30 25.02 -5.58
N PRO A 14 15.62 26.16 -4.94
CA PRO A 14 16.29 26.18 -3.64
C PRO A 14 15.38 25.55 -2.57
N GLY A 15 15.93 24.70 -1.71
CA GLY A 15 15.18 24.05 -0.62
C GLY A 15 14.36 22.82 -1.02
N ARG A 16 14.52 22.27 -2.25
CA ARG A 16 13.81 21.05 -2.72
C ARG A 16 13.88 19.88 -1.72
N LYS A 17 15.03 19.68 -1.07
CA LYS A 17 15.25 18.57 -0.11
C LYS A 17 14.29 18.63 1.10
N THR A 18 13.66 19.77 1.38
CA THR A 18 12.72 19.93 2.51
C THR A 18 11.32 20.26 2.02
N LEU A 19 11.18 21.25 1.12
CA LEU A 19 9.87 21.73 0.68
C LEU A 19 9.13 20.72 -0.21
N GLY A 20 9.86 20.00 -1.07
CA GLY A 20 9.27 18.98 -1.94
C GLY A 20 8.64 17.82 -1.14
N PRO A 21 9.42 17.17 -0.24
CA PRO A 21 8.89 16.17 0.67
C PRO A 21 7.71 16.65 1.51
N LEU A 22 7.78 17.84 2.12
CA LEU A 22 6.68 18.38 2.93
C LEU A 22 5.41 18.57 2.11
N PHE A 23 5.54 19.14 0.91
CA PHE A 23 4.40 19.32 0.01
C PHE A 23 3.76 17.99 -0.35
N LEU A 24 4.54 16.97 -0.70
CA LEU A 24 4.01 15.65 -1.03
C LEU A 24 3.35 14.99 0.17
N MET A 25 3.99 15.01 1.34
CA MET A 25 3.43 14.44 2.57
C MET A 25 2.11 15.13 2.98
N GLY A 26 1.96 16.43 2.75
CA GLY A 26 0.73 17.15 3.03
C GLY A 26 -0.36 16.91 1.98
N VAL A 27 -0.02 16.97 0.69
CA VAL A 27 -1.00 16.95 -0.40
C VAL A 27 -1.51 15.54 -0.69
N THR A 28 -0.67 14.51 -0.64
CA THR A 28 -1.08 13.14 -0.96
C THR A 28 -2.25 12.62 -0.11
N PRO A 29 -2.24 12.70 1.23
CA PRO A 29 -3.36 12.20 2.04
C PRO A 29 -4.64 13.01 1.82
N VAL A 30 -4.52 14.33 1.61
CA VAL A 30 -5.66 15.22 1.30
C VAL A 30 -6.24 14.90 -0.07
N ALA A 31 -5.39 14.67 -1.08
CA ALA A 31 -5.85 14.28 -2.41
C ALA A 31 -6.57 12.92 -2.37
N ALA A 32 -6.06 11.95 -1.62
CA ALA A 32 -6.69 10.64 -1.48
C ALA A 32 -8.10 10.72 -0.86
N THR A 33 -8.26 11.50 0.22
CA THR A 33 -9.58 11.70 0.86
C THR A 33 -10.54 12.47 -0.04
N LEU A 34 -10.07 13.54 -0.69
CA LEU A 34 -10.88 14.32 -1.64
C LEU A 34 -11.37 13.49 -2.82
N ILE A 35 -10.47 12.75 -3.47
CA ILE A 35 -10.82 11.89 -4.61
C ILE A 35 -11.88 10.87 -4.20
N THR A 36 -11.68 10.22 -3.05
CA THR A 36 -12.62 9.23 -2.53
C THR A 36 -13.98 9.86 -2.24
N HIS A 37 -14.00 11.04 -1.60
CA HIS A 37 -15.24 11.75 -1.32
C HIS A 37 -15.99 12.14 -2.60
N VAL A 38 -15.28 12.62 -3.62
CA VAL A 38 -15.88 12.95 -4.92
C VAL A 38 -16.50 11.72 -5.57
N PHE A 39 -15.87 10.55 -5.49
CA PHE A 39 -16.43 9.32 -6.04
C PHE A 39 -17.63 8.79 -5.24
N VAL A 40 -17.58 8.83 -3.91
CA VAL A 40 -18.62 8.27 -3.05
C VAL A 40 -19.83 9.20 -2.91
N ALA A 41 -19.62 10.49 -2.62
CA ALA A 41 -20.70 11.45 -2.37
C ALA A 41 -21.24 12.12 -3.64
N HIS A 42 -20.41 12.22 -4.68
CA HIS A 42 -20.72 13.01 -5.89
C HIS A 42 -20.72 12.18 -7.19
N GLY A 43 -20.57 10.85 -7.09
CA GLY A 43 -20.54 9.96 -8.26
C GLY A 43 -19.43 10.27 -9.26
N GLY A 44 -18.36 10.95 -8.83
CA GLY A 44 -17.23 11.36 -9.68
C GLY A 44 -17.38 12.75 -10.32
N SER A 45 -18.47 13.49 -10.08
CA SER A 45 -18.69 14.81 -10.68
C SER A 45 -18.01 15.93 -9.88
N VAL A 46 -16.91 16.47 -10.44
CA VAL A 46 -16.17 17.60 -9.87
C VAL A 46 -17.03 18.86 -9.78
N GLY A 47 -17.92 19.10 -10.74
CA GLY A 47 -18.82 20.26 -10.72
C GLY A 47 -19.77 20.24 -9.52
N SER A 48 -20.33 19.06 -9.20
CA SER A 48 -21.22 18.92 -8.04
C SER A 48 -20.48 19.03 -6.71
N PHE A 49 -19.22 18.61 -6.66
CA PHE A 49 -18.36 18.78 -5.50
C PHE A 49 -18.03 20.26 -5.24
N LEU A 50 -17.63 21.00 -6.28
CA LEU A 50 -17.34 22.43 -6.16
C LEU A 50 -18.59 23.23 -5.77
N ALA A 51 -19.76 22.85 -6.30
CA ALA A 51 -21.03 23.47 -5.96
C ALA A 51 -21.46 23.21 -4.50
N ALA A 52 -21.07 22.08 -3.92
CA ALA A 52 -21.39 21.77 -2.53
C ALA A 52 -20.62 22.63 -1.52
N GLY A 53 -19.45 23.19 -1.91
CA GLY A 53 -18.72 24.16 -1.10
C GLY A 53 -18.28 23.69 0.29
N LYS A 54 -18.24 22.37 0.53
CA LYS A 54 -17.93 21.80 1.85
C LYS A 54 -16.48 22.05 2.24
N SER A 55 -16.27 22.31 3.53
CA SER A 55 -14.92 22.47 4.08
C SER A 55 -14.18 21.13 4.12
N LEU A 56 -12.84 21.16 4.11
CA LEU A 56 -12.02 19.94 4.23
C LEU A 56 -12.30 19.17 5.53
N TYR A 57 -12.65 19.87 6.59
CA TYR A 57 -12.99 19.26 7.88
C TYR A 57 -14.29 18.45 7.80
N GLU A 58 -15.30 18.94 7.08
CA GLU A 58 -16.57 18.22 6.87
C GLU A 58 -16.43 17.02 5.93
N ILE A 59 -15.47 17.09 5.00
CA ILE A 59 -15.20 16.02 4.05
C ILE A 59 -14.41 14.89 4.71
N TRP A 60 -13.61 15.19 5.74
CA TRP A 60 -12.68 14.24 6.33
C TRP A 60 -13.42 13.13 7.11
N PRO A 61 -13.35 11.86 6.67
CA PRO A 61 -14.00 10.76 7.39
C PRO A 61 -13.33 10.51 8.73
N THR A 62 -14.09 10.04 9.71
CA THR A 62 -13.54 9.71 11.03
C THR A 62 -12.48 8.60 10.90
N PRO A 63 -11.22 8.85 11.31
CA PRO A 63 -10.15 7.84 11.19
C PRO A 63 -10.28 6.74 12.26
N TRP A 64 -11.21 6.88 13.20
CA TRP A 64 -11.32 6.05 14.40
C TRP A 64 -12.43 5.00 14.33
N ASP A 65 -12.96 4.72 13.13
CA ASP A 65 -13.98 3.68 12.98
C ASP A 65 -13.40 2.30 13.35
N PRO A 66 -13.95 1.61 14.36
CA PRO A 66 -13.42 0.33 14.80
C PRO A 66 -13.51 -0.77 13.74
N THR A 67 -14.48 -0.69 12.83
CA THR A 67 -14.67 -1.68 11.76
C THR A 67 -13.58 -1.52 10.71
N ALA A 68 -13.27 -0.28 10.29
CA ALA A 68 -12.17 0.00 9.38
C ALA A 68 -10.83 -0.50 9.92
N TRP A 69 -10.51 -0.26 11.20
CA TRP A 69 -9.30 -0.77 11.82
C TRP A 69 -9.27 -2.29 11.93
N LYS A 70 -10.40 -2.94 12.20
CA LYS A 70 -10.52 -4.41 12.18
C LYS A 70 -10.27 -4.98 10.78
N LEU A 71 -10.80 -4.35 9.74
CA LEU A 71 -10.58 -4.77 8.34
C LEU A 71 -9.11 -4.64 7.95
N ILE A 72 -8.50 -3.48 8.24
CA ILE A 72 -7.07 -3.24 7.96
C ILE A 72 -6.20 -4.24 8.74
N GLY A 73 -6.44 -4.38 10.05
CA GLY A 73 -5.66 -5.25 10.92
C GLY A 73 -5.78 -6.72 10.56
N SER A 74 -7.00 -7.22 10.31
CA SER A 74 -7.23 -8.61 9.91
C SER A 74 -6.60 -8.92 8.55
N PHE A 75 -6.69 -8.00 7.59
CA PHE A 75 -6.06 -8.14 6.29
C PHE A 75 -4.53 -8.18 6.41
N MET A 76 -3.93 -7.21 7.11
CA MET A 76 -2.49 -7.16 7.35
C MET A 76 -1.97 -8.40 8.07
N ALA A 77 -2.68 -8.86 9.12
CA ALA A 77 -2.34 -10.08 9.85
C ALA A 77 -2.39 -11.32 8.95
N THR A 78 -3.44 -11.44 8.12
CA THR A 78 -3.57 -12.54 7.15
C THR A 78 -2.40 -12.54 6.17
N GLN A 79 -2.02 -11.36 5.65
CA GLN A 79 -0.89 -11.23 4.72
C GLN A 79 0.45 -11.61 5.37
N LEU A 80 0.68 -11.22 6.63
CA LEU A 80 1.88 -11.64 7.39
C LEU A 80 1.90 -13.16 7.55
N VAL A 81 0.81 -13.77 7.99
CA VAL A 81 0.72 -15.23 8.18
C VAL A 81 1.00 -15.95 6.85
N LEU A 82 0.34 -15.55 5.77
CA LEU A 82 0.55 -16.14 4.45
C LEU A 82 1.99 -16.00 3.98
N MET A 83 2.61 -14.84 4.20
CA MET A 83 4.00 -14.59 3.81
C MET A 83 4.98 -15.59 4.45
N ARG A 84 4.73 -16.04 5.68
CA ARG A 84 5.60 -17.00 6.39
C ARG A 84 5.22 -18.46 6.14
N VAL A 85 3.94 -18.77 6.21
CA VAL A 85 3.42 -20.15 6.17
C VAL A 85 3.49 -20.74 4.77
N VAL A 86 3.16 -19.97 3.74
CA VAL A 86 3.08 -20.48 2.37
C VAL A 86 4.48 -20.90 1.89
N PRO A 87 4.70 -22.16 1.49
CA PRO A 87 6.00 -22.63 1.00
C PRO A 87 6.41 -21.91 -0.28
N GLY A 88 7.70 -21.82 -0.56
CA GLY A 88 8.20 -21.06 -1.69
C GLY A 88 9.70 -21.18 -1.77
N LYS A 89 10.24 -21.08 -2.99
CA LYS A 89 11.68 -21.14 -3.20
C LYS A 89 12.34 -19.91 -2.61
N THR A 90 13.52 -20.08 -2.04
CA THR A 90 14.38 -18.96 -1.67
C THR A 90 14.96 -18.35 -2.93
N SER A 91 14.89 -17.03 -3.02
CA SER A 91 15.36 -16.22 -4.13
C SER A 91 16.15 -15.03 -3.59
N TYR A 92 17.19 -14.60 -4.31
CA TYR A 92 18.11 -13.57 -3.84
C TYR A 92 17.93 -12.27 -4.61
N GLY A 93 17.95 -11.17 -3.88
CA GLY A 93 17.87 -9.84 -4.47
C GLY A 93 19.17 -9.35 -5.10
N PRO A 94 19.12 -8.25 -5.86
CA PRO A 94 20.33 -7.60 -6.36
C PRO A 94 21.18 -7.14 -5.19
N VAL A 95 22.50 -7.19 -5.37
CA VAL A 95 23.47 -6.70 -4.40
C VAL A 95 23.21 -5.22 -4.14
N THR A 96 23.02 -4.85 -2.87
CA THR A 96 22.82 -3.47 -2.48
C THR A 96 24.13 -2.67 -2.58
N PRO A 97 24.07 -1.33 -2.61
CA PRO A 97 25.29 -0.52 -2.67
C PRO A 97 26.26 -0.70 -1.49
N GLY A 98 25.78 -1.17 -0.35
CA GLY A 98 26.58 -1.57 0.82
C GLY A 98 26.97 -3.06 0.82
N GLY A 99 26.75 -3.77 -0.28
CA GLY A 99 27.22 -5.14 -0.50
C GLY A 99 26.32 -6.25 0.05
N ASN A 100 25.12 -5.93 0.53
CA ASN A 100 24.21 -6.92 1.10
C ASN A 100 23.36 -7.57 0.02
N VAL A 101 23.04 -8.86 0.20
CA VAL A 101 22.17 -9.61 -0.71
C VAL A 101 20.89 -9.97 0.05
N PRO A 102 19.76 -9.30 -0.23
CA PRO A 102 18.54 -9.56 0.50
C PRO A 102 17.91 -10.87 0.03
N GLU A 103 17.72 -11.81 0.97
CA GLU A 103 17.06 -13.09 0.73
C GLU A 103 15.54 -12.98 0.89
N TYR A 104 14.79 -13.58 -0.04
CA TYR A 104 13.34 -13.56 -0.06
C TYR A 104 12.74 -14.92 -0.42
N LYS A 105 11.48 -15.12 -0.03
CA LYS A 105 10.70 -16.30 -0.39
C LYS A 105 9.79 -16.00 -1.58
N SER A 106 10.01 -16.68 -2.69
CA SER A 106 9.21 -16.59 -3.90
C SER A 106 7.89 -17.36 -3.75
N ASN A 107 6.97 -16.78 -2.99
CA ASN A 107 5.59 -17.25 -2.78
C ASN A 107 4.55 -16.17 -3.13
N GLY A 108 4.91 -15.23 -4.01
CA GLY A 108 4.05 -14.11 -4.43
C GLY A 108 2.68 -14.56 -4.93
N PHE A 109 2.70 -15.37 -5.99
CA PHE A 109 1.49 -15.84 -6.67
C PHE A 109 0.61 -16.75 -5.80
N GLN A 110 1.21 -17.63 -5.00
CA GLN A 110 0.46 -18.51 -4.12
C GLN A 110 -0.27 -17.73 -3.03
N CYS A 111 0.39 -16.75 -2.39
CA CYS A 111 -0.29 -15.89 -1.43
C CYS A 111 -1.37 -15.03 -2.10
N PHE A 112 -1.17 -14.59 -3.35
CA PHE A 112 -2.19 -13.88 -4.12
C PHE A 112 -3.45 -14.73 -4.32
N ALA A 113 -3.30 -15.93 -4.86
CA ALA A 113 -4.42 -16.85 -5.07
C ALA A 113 -5.13 -17.19 -3.75
N LEU A 114 -4.36 -17.46 -2.68
CA LEU A 114 -4.92 -17.73 -1.35
C LEU A 114 -5.65 -16.52 -0.76
N SER A 115 -5.14 -15.30 -0.95
CA SER A 115 -5.79 -14.08 -0.45
C SER A 115 -7.16 -13.88 -1.10
N LEU A 116 -7.27 -14.11 -2.42
CA LEU A 116 -8.54 -14.03 -3.13
C LEU A 116 -9.49 -15.17 -2.73
N ALA A 117 -8.96 -16.39 -2.59
CA ALA A 117 -9.75 -17.54 -2.16
C ALA A 117 -10.29 -17.33 -0.74
N LEU A 118 -9.47 -16.84 0.19
CA LEU A 118 -9.89 -16.53 1.56
C LEU A 118 -10.92 -15.41 1.60
N PHE A 119 -10.77 -14.37 0.76
CA PHE A 119 -11.76 -13.30 0.67
C PHE A 119 -13.11 -13.82 0.16
N LEU A 120 -13.11 -14.57 -0.93
CA LEU A 120 -14.35 -15.15 -1.50
C LEU A 120 -14.98 -16.20 -0.58
N ALA A 121 -14.17 -17.06 0.06
CA ALA A 121 -14.67 -18.03 1.02
C ALA A 121 -15.26 -17.33 2.25
N GLY A 122 -14.60 -16.28 2.76
CA GLY A 122 -15.11 -15.47 3.88
C GLY A 122 -16.46 -14.83 3.57
N ALA A 123 -16.64 -14.31 2.36
CA ALA A 123 -17.87 -13.66 1.93
C ALA A 123 -19.00 -14.65 1.59
N PHE A 124 -18.72 -15.73 0.86
CA PHE A 124 -19.76 -16.60 0.27
C PHE A 124 -19.91 -17.98 0.91
N VAL A 125 -18.88 -18.49 1.59
CA VAL A 125 -18.93 -19.83 2.20
C VAL A 125 -19.18 -19.72 3.71
N PHE A 126 -18.47 -18.82 4.36
CA PHE A 126 -18.56 -18.61 5.81
C PHE A 126 -19.49 -17.46 6.20
N GLU A 127 -19.96 -16.67 5.22
CA GLU A 127 -20.85 -15.51 5.40
C GLU A 127 -20.40 -14.56 6.53
N LEU A 128 -19.08 -14.39 6.70
CA LEU A 128 -18.50 -13.62 7.80
C LEU A 128 -18.72 -12.11 7.63
N TYR A 129 -18.88 -11.66 6.39
CA TYR A 129 -19.06 -10.26 6.01
C TYR A 129 -19.70 -10.16 4.61
N PRO A 130 -20.39 -9.05 4.29
CA PRO A 130 -20.87 -8.81 2.94
C PRO A 130 -19.70 -8.65 1.97
N GLY A 131 -19.82 -9.22 0.76
CA GLY A 131 -18.76 -9.13 -0.25
C GLY A 131 -18.41 -7.68 -0.62
N GLY A 132 -19.38 -6.76 -0.52
CA GLY A 132 -19.19 -5.32 -0.71
C GLY A 132 -18.53 -4.54 0.44
N ILE A 133 -18.09 -5.17 1.53
CA ILE A 133 -17.65 -4.47 2.77
C ILE A 133 -16.55 -3.44 2.56
N VAL A 134 -15.62 -3.68 1.62
CA VAL A 134 -14.51 -2.75 1.35
C VAL A 134 -15.00 -1.50 0.65
N TYR A 135 -16.08 -1.59 -0.14
CA TYR A 135 -16.72 -0.42 -0.75
C TYR A 135 -17.39 0.46 0.31
N ASP A 136 -18.10 -0.18 1.25
CA ASP A 136 -18.92 0.52 2.24
C ASP A 136 -18.06 1.34 3.22
N PHE A 137 -16.90 0.82 3.61
CA PHE A 137 -15.97 1.47 4.54
C PHE A 137 -14.76 2.12 3.85
N MET A 138 -14.80 2.33 2.54
CA MET A 138 -13.64 2.87 1.80
C MET A 138 -13.17 4.24 2.32
N PRO A 139 -14.05 5.22 2.60
CA PRO A 139 -13.64 6.51 3.15
C PRO A 139 -12.92 6.38 4.51
N GLU A 140 -13.45 5.55 5.40
CA GLU A 140 -12.91 5.30 6.74
C GLU A 140 -11.58 4.54 6.66
N ILE A 141 -11.46 3.55 5.76
CA ILE A 141 -10.22 2.81 5.52
C ILE A 141 -9.11 3.76 5.05
N ILE A 142 -9.40 4.69 4.13
CA ILE A 142 -8.40 5.66 3.64
C ILE A 142 -7.99 6.62 4.75
N SER A 143 -8.94 7.11 5.55
CA SER A 143 -8.64 7.98 6.70
C SER A 143 -7.78 7.26 7.75
N ALA A 144 -8.11 6.01 8.08
CA ALA A 144 -7.35 5.18 9.01
C ALA A 144 -5.94 4.85 8.47
N LEU A 145 -5.82 4.50 7.18
CA LEU A 145 -4.53 4.21 6.54
C LEU A 145 -3.63 5.44 6.44
N ASN A 146 -4.20 6.64 6.25
CA ASN A 146 -3.44 7.88 6.32
C ASN A 146 -2.78 8.01 7.70
N VAL A 147 -3.55 7.90 8.79
CA VAL A 147 -3.01 7.94 10.16
C VAL A 147 -1.99 6.83 10.38
N PHE A 148 -2.31 5.59 9.99
CA PHE A 148 -1.43 4.44 10.11
C PHE A 148 -0.10 4.68 9.40
N SER A 149 -0.12 5.22 8.18
CA SER A 149 1.11 5.45 7.40
C SER A 149 2.05 6.44 8.07
N PHE A 150 1.54 7.54 8.64
CA PHE A 150 2.37 8.51 9.36
C PHE A 150 2.97 7.91 10.63
N VAL A 151 2.17 7.18 11.42
CA VAL A 151 2.63 6.49 12.63
C VAL A 151 3.67 5.42 12.29
N PHE A 152 3.43 4.65 11.23
CA PHE A 152 4.33 3.59 10.79
C PHE A 152 5.65 4.13 10.22
N CYS A 153 5.61 5.18 9.40
CA CYS A 153 6.81 5.86 8.92
C CYS A 153 7.60 6.50 10.07
N LEU A 154 6.92 7.07 11.07
CA LEU A 154 7.58 7.59 12.28
C LEU A 154 8.28 6.48 13.05
N PHE A 155 7.62 5.33 13.21
CA PHE A 155 8.21 4.16 13.82
C PHE A 155 9.48 3.69 13.06
N LEU A 156 9.43 3.61 11.73
CA LEU A 156 10.61 3.23 10.92
C LEU A 156 11.74 4.25 11.01
N TYR A 157 11.39 5.55 11.03
CA TYR A 157 12.35 6.64 11.19
C TYR A 157 13.07 6.56 12.54
N VAL A 158 12.31 6.45 13.64
CA VAL A 158 12.85 6.30 15.00
C VAL A 158 13.71 5.05 15.10
N LYS A 159 13.23 3.92 14.53
CA LYS A 159 13.97 2.67 14.51
C LYS A 159 15.34 2.81 13.83
N GLY A 160 15.38 3.36 12.62
CA GLY A 160 16.62 3.43 11.85
C GLY A 160 17.66 4.43 12.39
N ILE A 161 17.24 5.39 13.23
CA ILE A 161 18.15 6.34 13.89
C ILE A 161 18.60 5.85 15.26
N PHE A 162 17.67 5.38 16.10
CA PHE A 162 17.92 5.19 17.54
C PHE A 162 18.00 3.74 18.01
N LEU A 163 17.46 2.80 17.24
CA LEU A 163 17.38 1.40 17.66
C LEU A 163 18.47 0.58 16.96
N TRP A 164 18.04 -0.37 16.12
CA TRP A 164 18.92 -1.31 15.44
C TRP A 164 18.77 -1.16 13.94
N GLN A 165 19.90 -0.85 13.29
CA GLN A 165 19.98 -0.81 11.83
C GLN A 165 20.01 -2.24 11.29
N SER A 166 19.05 -2.57 10.42
CA SER A 166 18.90 -3.95 9.92
C SER A 166 20.02 -4.40 8.98
N SER A 167 20.75 -3.44 8.40
CA SER A 167 21.76 -3.66 7.37
C SER A 167 22.82 -2.56 7.43
N SER A 168 24.03 -2.84 6.92
CA SER A 168 25.11 -1.85 6.78
C SER A 168 24.77 -0.71 5.84
N ASP A 169 23.70 -0.86 5.07
CA ASP A 169 23.31 0.17 4.13
C ASP A 169 22.57 1.38 4.77
N ALA A 170 22.29 1.39 6.07
CA ALA A 170 21.57 2.49 6.71
C ALA A 170 22.32 3.84 6.63
N GLY A 171 21.59 4.95 6.54
CA GLY A 171 22.20 6.28 6.54
C GLY A 171 21.22 7.43 6.69
N THR A 172 21.71 8.58 7.16
CA THR A 172 20.93 9.82 7.35
C THR A 172 21.47 10.95 6.46
N SER A 173 20.58 11.81 5.98
CA SER A 173 20.93 12.95 5.11
C SER A 173 21.23 14.22 5.91
N GLY A 174 21.10 14.18 7.25
CA GLY A 174 21.21 15.34 8.13
C GLY A 174 19.99 16.26 8.12
N ASN A 175 18.92 15.90 7.40
CA ASN A 175 17.66 16.64 7.37
C ASN A 175 16.51 15.72 7.79
N PRO A 176 15.92 15.92 8.98
CA PRO A 176 14.92 15.01 9.54
C PRO A 176 13.67 14.88 8.66
N VAL A 177 13.30 15.94 7.94
CA VAL A 177 12.15 15.94 7.02
C VAL A 177 12.41 15.04 5.82
N PHE A 178 13.61 15.11 5.26
CA PHE A 178 14.00 14.28 4.13
C PHE A 178 14.18 12.83 4.55
N ASP A 179 14.80 12.60 5.70
CA ASP A 179 15.03 11.26 6.25
C ASP A 179 13.72 10.56 6.66
N PHE A 180 12.71 11.31 7.11
CA PHE A 180 11.36 10.76 7.34
C PHE A 180 10.66 10.38 6.02
N TYR A 181 10.76 11.22 4.99
CA TYR A 181 10.11 10.99 3.69
C TYR A 181 10.77 9.86 2.89
N TRP A 182 12.11 9.84 2.86
CA TRP A 182 12.88 8.90 2.06
C TRP A 182 13.17 7.59 2.79
N GLY A 183 13.19 7.63 4.12
CA GLY A 183 13.59 6.51 4.96
C GLY A 183 15.09 6.44 5.20
N THR A 184 15.45 5.89 6.36
CA THR A 184 16.84 5.74 6.84
C THR A 184 17.45 4.38 6.50
N GLU A 185 16.61 3.38 6.22
CA GLU A 185 16.96 2.02 5.80
C GLU A 185 16.22 1.68 4.49
N LEU A 186 16.91 1.08 3.51
CA LEU A 186 16.34 0.64 2.21
C LEU A 186 15.59 -0.69 2.32
N TYR A 187 16.06 -1.57 3.20
CA TYR A 187 15.43 -2.87 3.50
C TYR A 187 15.27 -3.04 5.02
N PRO A 188 14.36 -2.29 5.65
CA PRO A 188 14.12 -2.42 7.07
C PRO A 188 13.52 -3.80 7.39
N ARG A 189 14.17 -4.53 8.31
CA ARG A 189 13.67 -5.80 8.83
C ARG A 189 13.16 -5.62 10.25
N VAL A 190 11.95 -6.06 10.54
CA VAL A 190 11.36 -6.00 11.88
C VAL A 190 11.03 -7.42 12.30
N LEU A 191 11.69 -7.94 13.34
CA LEU A 191 11.47 -9.30 13.85
C LEU A 191 11.58 -10.40 12.77
N GLY A 192 12.49 -10.22 11.80
CA GLY A 192 12.68 -11.13 10.67
C GLY A 192 11.72 -10.93 9.49
N TRP A 193 10.80 -9.97 9.57
CA TRP A 193 9.92 -9.58 8.47
C TRP A 193 10.55 -8.45 7.66
N ASP A 194 10.64 -8.63 6.33
CA ASP A 194 11.00 -7.54 5.43
C ASP A 194 9.80 -6.60 5.26
N VAL A 195 9.93 -5.39 5.79
CA VAL A 195 8.85 -4.39 5.80
C VAL A 195 8.51 -3.92 4.39
N LYS A 196 9.50 -3.77 3.51
CA LYS A 196 9.31 -3.27 2.15
C LYS A 196 8.56 -4.29 1.29
N LEU A 197 8.92 -5.56 1.42
CA LEU A 197 8.19 -6.65 0.76
C LEU A 197 6.76 -6.75 1.29
N PHE A 198 6.58 -6.63 2.60
CA PHE A 198 5.27 -6.70 3.23
C PHE A 198 4.34 -5.57 2.78
N THR A 199 4.75 -4.31 2.91
CA THR A 199 3.87 -3.17 2.62
C THR A 199 3.54 -3.06 1.13
N ASN A 200 4.53 -3.19 0.26
CA ASN A 200 4.33 -2.98 -1.18
C ASN A 200 3.64 -4.19 -1.83
N CYS A 201 4.21 -5.38 -1.67
CA CYS A 201 3.75 -6.56 -2.41
C CYS A 201 2.61 -7.30 -1.72
N ARG A 202 2.64 -7.45 -0.40
CA ARG A 202 1.64 -8.25 0.33
C ARG A 202 0.43 -7.45 0.73
N CYS A 203 0.62 -6.25 1.28
CA CYS A 203 -0.52 -5.41 1.63
C CYS A 203 -1.04 -4.65 0.41
N GLY A 204 -0.18 -3.88 -0.28
CA GLY A 204 -0.61 -3.02 -1.39
C GLY A 204 -1.20 -3.77 -2.58
N LEU A 205 -0.38 -4.59 -3.25
CA LEU A 205 -0.81 -5.28 -4.48
C LEU A 205 -1.94 -6.29 -4.26
N MET A 206 -1.96 -7.00 -3.13
CA MET A 206 -3.02 -7.96 -2.83
C MET A 206 -4.34 -7.24 -2.53
N PHE A 207 -4.29 -6.11 -1.81
CA PHE A 207 -5.48 -5.30 -1.53
C PHE A 207 -6.11 -4.78 -2.82
N TRP A 208 -5.32 -4.39 -3.81
CA TRP A 208 -5.86 -3.94 -5.10
C TRP A 208 -6.76 -4.98 -5.76
N ALA A 209 -6.40 -6.26 -5.73
CA ALA A 209 -7.24 -7.31 -6.29
C ALA A 209 -8.48 -7.58 -5.44
N VAL A 210 -8.32 -7.62 -4.11
CA VAL A 210 -9.44 -7.81 -3.17
C VAL A 210 -10.45 -6.67 -3.26
N GLY A 211 -10.00 -5.42 -3.29
CA GLY A 211 -10.86 -4.24 -3.42
C GLY A 211 -11.68 -4.25 -4.71
N VAL A 212 -11.06 -4.66 -5.83
CA VAL A 212 -11.74 -4.78 -7.12
C VAL A 212 -12.80 -5.90 -7.12
N LEU A 213 -12.57 -7.00 -6.40
CA LEU A 213 -13.60 -8.04 -6.17
C LEU A 213 -14.73 -7.53 -5.28
N SER A 214 -14.41 -6.82 -4.20
CA SER A 214 -15.41 -6.26 -3.29
C SER A 214 -16.32 -5.26 -4.01
N TYR A 215 -15.75 -4.42 -4.87
CA TYR A 215 -16.54 -3.50 -5.70
C TYR A 215 -17.44 -4.22 -6.71
N ALA A 216 -16.99 -5.38 -7.22
CA ALA A 216 -17.83 -6.23 -8.08
C ALA A 216 -19.04 -6.76 -7.29
N CYS A 217 -18.79 -7.28 -6.09
CA CYS A 217 -19.83 -7.80 -5.21
C CYS A 217 -20.84 -6.70 -4.88
N LYS A 218 -20.36 -5.50 -4.53
CA LYS A 218 -21.23 -4.36 -4.25
C LYS A 218 -22.08 -3.95 -5.45
N GLN A 219 -21.51 -3.95 -6.66
CA GLN A 219 -22.29 -3.66 -7.86
C GLN A 219 -23.42 -4.69 -8.05
N HIS A 220 -23.12 -5.97 -7.84
CA HIS A 220 -24.11 -7.03 -7.93
C HIS A 220 -25.20 -6.89 -6.86
N GLU A 221 -24.85 -6.49 -5.63
CA GLU A 221 -25.81 -6.20 -4.55
C GLU A 221 -26.75 -5.04 -4.90
N ILE A 222 -26.25 -3.95 -5.48
CA ILE A 222 -27.04 -2.75 -5.77
C ILE A 222 -27.92 -2.92 -7.02
N TYR A 223 -27.36 -3.50 -8.09
CA TYR A 223 -28.02 -3.52 -9.40
C TYR A 223 -28.56 -4.89 -9.81
N GLY A 224 -28.21 -5.97 -9.09
CA GLY A 224 -28.59 -7.34 -9.44
C GLY A 224 -27.87 -7.92 -10.66
N TYR A 225 -26.93 -7.19 -11.26
CA TYR A 225 -26.11 -7.66 -12.38
C TYR A 225 -24.71 -7.01 -12.36
N LEU A 226 -23.74 -7.70 -12.96
CA LEU A 226 -22.40 -7.17 -13.19
C LEU A 226 -22.33 -6.49 -14.56
N SER A 227 -21.91 -5.23 -14.60
CA SER A 227 -21.75 -4.51 -15.86
C SER A 227 -20.60 -5.10 -16.69
N ALA A 228 -20.81 -5.20 -18.01
CA ALA A 228 -19.78 -5.65 -18.95
C ALA A 228 -18.50 -4.79 -18.90
N GLY A 229 -18.60 -3.51 -18.52
CA GLY A 229 -17.45 -2.62 -18.37
C GLY A 229 -16.54 -3.00 -17.19
N ILE A 230 -17.15 -3.54 -16.14
CA ILE A 230 -16.45 -4.15 -15.02
C ILE A 230 -15.76 -5.41 -15.54
N LEU A 231 -16.48 -6.42 -16.05
CA LEU A 231 -15.91 -7.69 -16.51
C LEU A 231 -14.81 -7.58 -17.59
N LYS A 232 -14.98 -6.74 -18.61
CA LYS A 232 -14.16 -6.81 -19.84
C LYS A 232 -12.84 -6.04 -19.78
N ASN A 233 -12.76 -4.90 -19.08
CA ASN A 233 -11.61 -3.99 -19.20
C ASN A 233 -10.84 -3.76 -17.89
N LYS A 234 -11.50 -3.81 -16.72
CA LYS A 234 -10.87 -3.49 -15.43
C LYS A 234 -10.20 -4.71 -14.79
N TYR A 235 -10.89 -5.86 -14.69
CA TYR A 235 -10.29 -7.08 -14.11
C TYR A 235 -9.15 -7.60 -14.97
N ARG A 236 -9.32 -7.68 -16.30
CA ARG A 236 -8.25 -8.23 -17.16
C ARG A 236 -6.95 -7.41 -17.07
N LYS A 237 -7.02 -6.08 -17.20
CA LYS A 237 -5.82 -5.23 -17.16
C LYS A 237 -5.23 -5.13 -15.76
N GLN A 238 -6.06 -5.04 -14.71
CA GLN A 238 -5.59 -4.97 -13.33
C GLN A 238 -5.00 -6.30 -12.87
N TYR A 239 -5.63 -7.43 -13.18
CA TYR A 239 -5.07 -8.75 -12.88
C TYR A 239 -3.79 -9.00 -13.66
N ILE A 240 -3.73 -8.67 -14.96
CA ILE A 240 -2.48 -8.75 -15.73
C ILE A 240 -1.44 -7.82 -15.11
N PHE A 241 -1.77 -6.59 -14.73
CA PHE A 241 -0.83 -5.66 -14.10
C PHE A 241 -0.37 -6.14 -12.72
N ILE A 242 -1.23 -6.74 -11.89
CA ILE A 242 -0.87 -7.25 -10.56
C ILE A 242 -0.07 -8.55 -10.66
N VAL A 243 -0.46 -9.44 -11.57
CA VAL A 243 0.27 -10.68 -11.85
C VAL A 243 1.63 -10.33 -12.45
N GLN A 244 1.66 -9.49 -13.48
CA GLN A 244 2.87 -9.05 -14.15
C GLN A 244 3.74 -8.18 -13.25
N ASN A 245 3.22 -7.35 -12.33
CA ASN A 245 4.05 -6.68 -11.33
C ASN A 245 4.49 -7.61 -10.21
N ASN A 246 3.71 -8.60 -9.77
CA ASN A 246 4.22 -9.59 -8.82
C ASN A 246 5.38 -10.41 -9.44
N TYR A 247 5.31 -10.70 -10.75
CA TYR A 247 6.39 -11.35 -11.50
C TYR A 247 7.55 -10.38 -11.81
N LEU A 248 7.29 -9.20 -12.38
CA LEU A 248 8.32 -8.20 -12.69
C LEU A 248 8.99 -7.62 -11.46
N PHE A 249 8.29 -7.48 -10.33
CA PHE A 249 8.92 -7.05 -9.08
C PHE A 249 9.75 -8.18 -8.47
N CYS A 250 9.42 -9.45 -8.75
CA CYS A 250 10.37 -10.55 -8.56
C CYS A 250 11.57 -10.38 -9.50
N ASP A 251 11.39 -10.13 -10.80
CA ASP A 251 12.50 -10.01 -11.76
C ASP A 251 13.40 -8.78 -11.54
N HIS A 252 12.82 -7.61 -11.27
CA HIS A 252 13.56 -6.34 -11.06
C HIS A 252 14.35 -6.33 -9.74
N PHE A 253 13.92 -7.16 -8.78
CA PHE A 253 14.68 -7.49 -7.59
C PHE A 253 15.35 -8.87 -7.71
N GLY A 254 15.66 -9.39 -8.90
CA GLY A 254 16.54 -10.58 -9.06
C GLY A 254 16.00 -11.91 -8.52
N LEU A 255 14.71 -12.00 -8.16
CA LEU A 255 14.11 -13.16 -7.50
C LEU A 255 13.77 -14.35 -8.39
N LEU A 256 14.06 -14.26 -9.69
CA LEU A 256 13.97 -15.34 -10.65
C LEU A 256 15.18 -15.32 -11.60
N THR A 257 16.35 -15.61 -11.04
CA THR A 257 17.43 -16.30 -11.75
C THR A 257 17.96 -17.41 -10.87
#